data_AF-A0A7Y5SHW3-F1
#
_entry.id   AF-A0A7Y5SHW3-F1
#
_cell.length_a   1.000
_cell.length_b   1.000
_cell.length_c   1.000
_cell.angle_alpha   90.00
_cell.angle_beta   90.00
_cell.angle_gamma   90.00
#
_symmetry.space_group_name_H-M   'P 1'
#
loop_
_entity.id
_entity.type
_entity.pdbx_description
1 polymer ?
#
loop_
_entity_poly.entity_id
_entity_poly.type
_entity_poly.pdbx_seq_one_letter_code
_entity_poly.pdbx_strand_id
1 'polypeptide(L)' 'MQLFDLASDPGEQRNMAADHPDEVCRLKAAFDAVNQHVPVVEEVRRVKKLWNDRVYRGRAGDPS' A
#
# COMPACT_ATOMS: atom_id res chain seq x y z
N MET A 1 -5.65 2.98 -3.47
CA MET A 1 -6.12 3.69 -2.26
C MET A 1 -7.61 3.92 -2.42
N GLN A 2 -8.38 3.95 -1.33
CA GLN A 2 -9.82 4.21 -1.34
C GLN A 2 -10.09 5.47 -0.52
N LEU A 3 -11.18 6.18 -0.83
CA LEU A 3 -11.62 7.38 -0.12
C LEU A 3 -13.06 7.19 0.34
N PHE A 4 -13.32 7.44 1.61
CA PHE A 4 -14.65 7.31 2.22
C PHE A 4 -14.94 8.57 3.03
N ASP A 5 -16.19 9.04 2.97
CA ASP A 5 -16.69 10.06 3.88
C ASP A 5 -17.35 9.38 5.08
N LEU A 6 -16.63 9.31 6.20
CA LEU A 6 -17.11 8.63 7.40
C LEU A 6 -18.32 9.32 8.05
N ALA A 7 -18.58 10.59 7.75
CA ALA A 7 -19.73 11.29 8.32
C ALA A 7 -21.05 10.81 7.68
N SER A 8 -21.03 10.58 6.36
CA SER A 8 -22.18 10.09 5.60
C SER A 8 -22.19 8.58 5.36
N ASP A 9 -21.02 7.93 5.45
CA ASP A 9 -20.84 6.50 5.28
C ASP A 9 -19.88 5.92 6.34
N PRO A 10 -20.33 5.78 7.60
CA PRO A 10 -19.52 5.20 8.68
C PRO A 10 -19.11 3.75 8.43
N GLY A 11 -19.79 3.05 7.52
CA GLY A 11 -19.52 1.66 7.17
C GLY A 11 -18.51 1.49 6.02
N GLU A 12 -17.96 2.58 5.48
CA GLU A 12 -17.00 2.57 4.37
C GLU A 12 -17.48 1.75 3.15
N GLN A 13 -18.78 1.80 2.86
CA GLN A 13 -19.40 1.03 1.78
C GLN A 13 -19.20 1.66 0.40
N ARG A 14 -19.04 2.99 0.33
CA ARG A 14 -18.96 3.74 -0.92
C ARG A 14 -17.58 4.39 -1.10
N ASN A 15 -16.77 3.78 -1.95
CA ASN A 15 -15.50 4.37 -2.37
C ASN A 15 -15.72 5.55 -3.32
N MET A 16 -15.27 6.74 -2.91
CA MET A 16 -15.38 8.00 -3.63
C MET A 16 -14.07 8.41 -4.34
N ALA A 17 -13.05 7.55 -4.35
CA ALA A 17 -11.72 7.91 -4.84
C ALA A 17 -11.68 8.37 -6.32
N ALA A 18 -12.57 7.82 -7.17
CA ALA A 18 -12.64 8.21 -8.57
C ALA A 18 -13.26 9.61 -8.77
N ASP A 19 -14.14 10.02 -7.87
CA ASP A 19 -14.87 11.29 -7.95
C ASP A 19 -14.06 12.45 -7.33
N HIS A 20 -13.10 12.15 -6.45
CA HIS A 20 -12.28 13.14 -5.74
C HIS A 20 -10.76 12.85 -5.84
N PRO A 21 -10.17 12.87 -7.05
CA PRO A 21 -8.77 12.51 -7.25
C PRO A 21 -7.79 13.44 -6.51
N ASP A 22 -8.12 14.73 -6.38
CA ASP A 22 -7.27 15.71 -5.70
C ASP A 22 -7.17 15.41 -4.19
N GLU A 23 -8.27 15.01 -3.57
CA GLU A 23 -8.29 14.65 -2.15
C GLU A 23 -7.53 13.35 -1.89
N VAL A 24 -7.64 12.38 -2.80
CA VAL A 24 -6.82 11.15 -2.78
C VAL A 24 -5.34 11.50 -2.85
N CYS A 25 -4.93 12.40 -3.74
CA CYS A 25 -3.55 12.85 -3.85
C CYS A 25 -3.05 13.51 -2.56
N ARG A 26 -3.84 14.43 -1.99
CA ARG A 26 -3.51 15.14 -0.75
C ARG A 26 -3.34 14.19 0.42
N LEU A 27 -4.30 13.29 0.63
CA LEU A 27 -4.27 12.34 1.73
C LEU A 27 -3.17 11.29 1.56
N LYS A 28 -2.91 10.84 0.32
CA LYS A 28 -1.81 9.94 0.03
C LYS A 28 -0.46 10.56 0.39
N ALA A 29 -0.25 11.83 0.04
CA ALA A 29 0.99 12.53 0.38
C ALA A 29 1.20 12.61 1.90
N ALA A 30 0.13 12.90 2.66
CA ALA A 30 0.18 12.89 4.11
C ALA A 30 0.48 11.50 4.68
N PHE A 31 -0.19 10.46 4.15
CA PHE A 31 0.07 9.07 4.53
C PHE A 31 1.52 8.68 4.27
N ASP A 32 2.03 8.95 3.06
CA ASP A 32 3.40 8.60 2.67
C ASP A 32 4.43 9.29 3.57
N ALA A 33 4.22 10.57 3.92
CA ALA A 33 5.10 11.31 4.82
C ALA A 33 5.15 10.69 6.22
N VAL A 34 4.00 10.32 6.78
CA VAL A 34 3.95 9.65 8.09
C VAL A 34 4.59 8.26 8.02
N ASN A 35 4.32 7.52 6.95
CA ASN A 35 4.79 6.14 6.79
C ASN A 35 6.32 6.05 6.67
N GLN A 36 7.01 7.11 6.22
CA GLN A 36 8.48 7.19 6.24
C GLN A 36 9.07 7.10 7.65
N HIS A 37 8.30 7.48 8.67
CA HIS A 37 8.74 7.46 10.07
C HIS A 37 8.35 6.19 10.81
N VAL A 38 7.57 5.30 10.18
CA VAL A 38 7.20 4.02 10.79
C VAL A 38 8.38 3.06 10.66
N PRO A 39 8.99 2.62 11.78
CA PRO A 39 10.14 1.73 11.73
C PRO A 39 9.71 0.38 11.14
N VAL A 40 10.51 -0.14 10.20
CA VAL A 40 10.33 -1.50 9.70
C VAL A 40 10.80 -2.46 10.79
N VAL A 41 9.85 -3.18 11.39
CA VAL A 41 10.18 -4.25 12.34
C VAL A 41 10.91 -5.39 11.63
N GLU A 42 11.87 -6.01 12.34
CA GLU A 42 12.76 -7.05 11.79
C GLU A 42 12.00 -8.24 11.18
N GLU A 43 10.80 -8.53 11.69
CA GLU A 43 9.92 -9.57 11.15
C GLU A 43 9.45 -9.24 9.72
N VAL A 44 9.02 -8.01 9.46
CA VAL A 44 8.65 -7.53 8.11
C VAL A 44 9.86 -7.55 7.18
N ARG A 45 11.04 -7.19 7.69
CA ARG A 45 12.30 -7.26 6.92
C ARG A 45 12.64 -8.70 6.52
N ARG A 46 12.51 -9.67 7.42
CA ARG A 46 12.74 -11.10 7.11
C ARG A 46 11.76 -11.64 6.09
N VAL A 47 10.47 -11.32 6.22
CA VAL A 47 9.44 -11.74 5.26
C VAL A 47 9.69 -11.15 3.88
N LYS A 48 10.03 -9.85 3.78
CA LYS A 48 10.40 -9.22 2.50
C LYS A 48 11.63 -9.88 1.86
N LYS A 49 12.64 -10.21 2.66
CA LYS A 49 13.84 -10.92 2.19
C LYS A 49 13.49 -12.31 1.63
N LEU A 50 12.72 -13.10 2.38
CA LEU A 50 12.30 -14.45 1.97
C LEU A 50 11.43 -14.45 0.71
N TRP A 51 10.55 -13.45 0.56
CA TRP A 51 9.73 -13.30 -0.63
C TRP A 51 10.57 -12.91 -1.84
N ASN A 52 11.47 -11.92 -1.72
CA ASN A 52 12.40 -11.58 -2.81
C ASN A 52 13.27 -12.78 -3.20
N ASP A 53 13.89 -13.46 -2.24
CA ASP A 53 14.77 -14.61 -2.49
C ASP A 53 14.02 -15.77 -3.18
N ARG A 54 12.71 -15.92 -2.90
CA ARG A 54 11.84 -16.91 -3.57
C ARG A 54 11.48 -16.49 -4.99
N VAL A 55 11.16 -15.20 -5.21
CA VAL A 55 10.84 -14.66 -6.54
C VAL A 55 12.07 -14.69 -7.47
N TYR A 56 13.27 -14.41 -6.95
CA TYR A 56 14.51 -14.48 -7.74
C TYR A 56 14.95 -15.91 -8.06
N ARG A 57 14.67 -16.90 -7.19
CA ARG A 57 14.90 -18.32 -7.50
C ARG A 57 13.86 -18.92 -8.45
N GLY A 58 12.64 -18.38 -8.50
CA GLY A 58 11.58 -18.85 -9.39
C GLY A 58 11.65 -18.33 -10.83
N ARG A 59 12.46 -17.29 -11.11
CA ARG A 59 12.61 -16.69 -12.45
C ARG A 59 13.94 -17.04 -13.14
N ALA A 60 14.74 -17.94 -12.56
CA ALA A 60 16.00 -18.44 -13.13
C ALA A 60 15.81 -19.71 -13.98
N GLY A 61 14.60 -19.97 -14.50
CA GLY A 61 14.26 -21.25 -15.12
C GLY A 61 13.30 -21.16 -16.32
N ASP A 62 13.29 -20.06 -17.07
CA ASP A 62 12.62 -20.04 -18.37
C ASP A 62 13.43 -19.22 -19.40
N PRO A 63 14.31 -19.87 -20.19
CA PRO A 63 14.93 -19.27 -21.35
C PRO A 63 13.95 -19.39 -22.53
N SER A 64 13.47 -18.26 -23.04
CA SER A 64 12.95 -18.18 -24.41
C SER A 64 14.09 -18.20 -25.42
#